data_AF-A0A7V9I6N8-F1
#
_entry.id   AF-A0A7V9I6N8-F1
#
_cell.length_a   1.000
_cell.length_b   1.000
_cell.length_c   1.000
_cell.angle_alpha   90.00
_cell.angle_beta   90.00
_cell.angle_gamma   90.00
#
_symmetry.space_group_name_H-M   'P 1'
#
loop_
_entity.id
_entity.type
_entity.pdbx_description
1 polymer ?
#
loop_
_entity_poly.entity_id
_entity_poly.type
_entity_poly.pdbx_seq_one_letter_code
_entity_poly.pdbx_strand_id
1 'polypeptide(L)'
;MQVPVEGRHRRISVVVENGDDEPLRGLRLEALARPRAVVLAKGSESPYRVLYGNPALSAPQYDFARLPARELEPLTAGTLGGERENPGWEPPGDTRSFLERNPGLVEVALALVALSLGVGGFFALRRRA
;
A
#
# COMPACT_ATOMS: atom_id res chain seq x y z
N MET A 1 -28.06 4.70 16.47
CA MET A 1 -28.28 4.90 15.02
C MET A 1 -27.03 4.47 14.28
N GLN A 2 -27.15 3.68 13.21
CA GLN A 2 -26.00 3.30 12.37
C GLN A 2 -26.10 4.09 11.06
N VAL A 3 -25.01 4.73 10.65
CA VAL A 3 -24.93 5.46 9.39
C VAL A 3 -24.01 4.66 8.45
N PRO A 4 -24.53 4.08 7.35
CA PRO A 4 -23.69 3.36 6.41
C PRO A 4 -22.75 4.34 5.72
N VAL A 5 -21.47 3.97 5.64
CA VAL A 5 -20.46 4.72 4.90
C VAL A 5 -19.95 3.82 3.77
N GLU A 6 -20.23 4.20 2.53
CA GLU A 6 -19.75 3.49 1.34
C GLU A 6 -18.45 4.09 0.81
N GLY A 7 -17.54 3.23 0.33
CA GLY A 7 -16.28 3.63 -0.29
C GLY A 7 -15.04 3.57 0.62
N ARG A 8 -13.87 3.79 0.02
CA ARG A 8 -12.59 3.86 0.74
C ARG A 8 -12.26 5.32 1.06
N HIS A 9 -12.37 5.69 2.32
CA HIS A 9 -12.05 7.02 2.81
C HIS A 9 -10.88 6.95 3.80
N ARG A 10 -9.89 7.84 3.66
CA ARG A 10 -8.76 7.93 4.60
C ARG A 10 -9.16 8.58 5.93
N ARG A 11 -10.21 9.40 5.91
CA ARG A 11 -10.73 10.13 7.07
C ARG A 11 -12.25 10.20 6.95
N ILE A 12 -12.93 9.99 8.07
CA ILE A 12 -14.37 10.20 8.21
C ILE A 12 -14.55 11.27 9.28
N SER A 13 -15.34 12.30 9.00
CA SER A 13 -15.72 13.33 9.95
C SER A 13 -17.22 13.22 10.19
N VAL A 14 -17.62 13.22 11.46
CA VAL A 14 -19.03 13.17 11.87
C VAL A 14 -19.33 14.46 12.60
N VAL A 15 -20.30 15.21 12.11
CA VAL A 15 -20.82 16.41 12.78
C VAL A 15 -22.14 16.01 13.43
N VAL A 16 -22.26 16.28 14.73
CA VAL A 16 -23.49 16.05 15.50
C VAL A 16 -24.02 17.41 15.89
N GLU A 17 -25.18 17.77 15.34
CA GLU A 17 -25.89 19.00 15.68
C GLU A 17 -26.96 18.65 16.70
N ASN A 18 -26.80 19.14 17.93
CA ASN A 18 -27.83 19.12 18.97
C ASN A 18 -28.53 20.48 18.91
N GLY A 19 -29.82 20.50 18.55
CA GLY A 19 -30.60 21.74 18.46
C GLY A 19 -30.90 22.32 19.85
N ASP A 20 -32.15 22.73 20.06
CA ASP A 20 -32.61 23.23 21.37
C ASP A 20 -32.91 22.11 22.40
N ASP A 21 -32.44 20.88 22.12
CA ASP A 21 -32.61 19.72 22.99
C ASP A 21 -31.65 19.74 24.19
N GLU A 22 -31.98 18.99 25.25
CA GLU A 22 -31.13 18.85 26.44
C GLU A 22 -29.69 18.39 26.07
N PRO A 23 -28.63 18.86 26.77
CA PRO A 23 -27.26 18.50 26.43
C PRO A 23 -27.00 16.99 26.38
N LEU A 24 -26.48 16.52 25.24
CA LEU A 24 -26.05 15.13 25.09
C LEU A 24 -24.88 14.81 26.03
N ARG A 25 -25.12 13.93 27.01
CA ARG A 25 -24.07 13.41 27.91
C ARG A 25 -23.63 12.03 27.45
N GLY A 26 -22.31 11.81 27.40
CA GLY A 26 -21.73 10.49 27.16
C GLY A 26 -21.78 10.01 25.70
N LEU A 27 -21.75 10.93 24.72
CA LEU A 27 -21.69 10.58 23.30
C LEU A 27 -20.49 9.65 23.03
N ARG A 28 -20.77 8.44 22.54
CA ARG A 28 -19.75 7.46 22.11
C ARG A 28 -19.91 7.19 20.63
N LEU A 29 -18.82 7.36 19.88
CA LEU A 29 -18.73 6.99 18.48
C LEU A 29 -18.06 5.62 18.38
N GLU A 30 -18.70 4.69 17.69
CA GLU A 30 -18.15 3.37 17.39
C GLU A 30 -18.13 3.17 15.88
N ALA A 31 -16.94 2.91 15.33
CA ALA A 31 -16.77 2.61 13.93
C ALA A 31 -16.91 1.12 13.71
N LEU A 32 -17.97 0.70 13.03
CA LEU A 32 -18.18 -0.69 12.63
C LEU A 32 -17.63 -0.91 11.22
N ALA A 33 -16.84 -1.97 11.05
CA ALA A 33 -16.30 -2.39 9.76
C ALA A 33 -16.58 -3.87 9.52
N ARG A 34 -16.70 -4.26 8.25
CA ARG A 34 -16.71 -5.69 7.88
C ARG A 34 -15.36 -6.28 8.30
N PRO A 35 -15.34 -7.35 9.13
CA PRO A 35 -14.09 -7.95 9.55
C PRO A 35 -13.32 -8.45 8.32
N ARG A 36 -12.02 -8.13 8.27
CA ARG A 36 -11.09 -8.71 7.30
C ARG A 36 -10.24 -9.73 8.03
N ALA A 37 -10.36 -11.00 7.64
CA ALA A 37 -9.52 -12.05 8.18
C ALA A 37 -8.12 -11.98 7.56
N VAL A 38 -7.10 -12.08 8.41
CA VAL A 38 -5.73 -12.38 7.98
C VAL A 38 -5.52 -13.87 8.21
N VAL A 39 -5.28 -14.61 7.13
CA VAL A 39 -5.04 -16.06 7.20
C VAL A 39 -3.54 -16.30 7.18
N LEU A 40 -3.07 -17.13 8.12
CA LEU A 40 -1.66 -17.51 8.24
C LEU A 40 -1.48 -18.93 7.73
N ALA A 41 -0.39 -19.16 6.99
CA ALA A 41 -0.03 -20.50 6.57
C ALA A 41 0.36 -21.36 7.79
N LYS A 42 0.12 -22.67 7.70
CA LYS A 42 0.58 -23.63 8.70
C LYS A 42 2.12 -23.66 8.75
N GLY A 43 2.70 -23.83 9.93
CA GLY A 43 4.14 -24.03 10.12
C GLY A 43 4.87 -22.90 10.86
N SER A 44 4.15 -21.84 11.22
CA SER A 44 4.67 -20.79 12.11
C SER A 44 4.25 -21.05 13.55
N GLU A 45 5.15 -20.78 14.50
CA GLU A 45 4.86 -20.90 15.93
C GLU A 45 4.26 -19.59 16.49
N SER A 46 3.29 -19.73 17.38
CA SER A 46 2.70 -18.63 18.14
C SER A 46 3.69 -18.13 19.21
N PRO A 47 3.70 -16.83 19.58
CA PRO A 47 2.73 -15.78 19.24
C PRO A 47 2.99 -15.07 17.91
N TYR A 48 1.89 -14.75 17.20
CA TYR A 48 1.93 -13.93 16.00
C TYR A 48 1.95 -12.44 16.32
N ARG A 49 2.67 -11.66 15.50
CA ARG A 49 2.67 -10.21 15.56
C ARG A 49 2.22 -9.63 14.23
N VAL A 50 1.16 -8.83 14.25
CA VAL A 50 0.72 -8.05 13.09
C VAL A 50 1.36 -6.67 13.16
N LEU A 51 2.09 -6.28 12.12
CA LEU A 51 2.71 -4.97 11.96
C LEU A 51 1.98 -4.22 10.85
N TYR A 52 1.66 -2.94 11.06
CA TYR A 52 0.95 -2.12 10.09
C TYR A 52 1.35 -0.65 10.18
N GLY A 53 0.89 0.17 9.22
CA GLY A 53 1.12 1.62 9.22
C GLY A 53 2.37 2.09 8.48
N ASN A 54 3.19 1.20 7.90
CA ASN A 54 4.36 1.59 7.13
C ASN A 54 3.95 2.20 5.76
N PRO A 55 4.20 3.50 5.51
CA PRO A 55 3.79 4.17 4.28
C PRO A 55 4.64 3.78 3.06
N ALA A 56 5.82 3.19 3.26
CA ALA A 56 6.71 2.76 2.19
C ALA A 56 6.33 1.38 1.61
N LEU A 57 5.37 0.66 2.21
CA LEU A 57 4.93 -0.63 1.71
C LEU A 57 3.95 -0.48 0.53
N SER A 58 4.27 -1.15 -0.57
CA SER A 58 3.33 -1.42 -1.64
C SER A 58 2.20 -2.32 -1.15
N ALA A 59 1.02 -2.21 -1.76
CA ALA A 59 -0.05 -3.18 -1.53
C ALA A 59 0.45 -4.61 -1.85
N PRO A 60 0.11 -5.61 -1.03
CA PRO A 60 0.54 -6.98 -1.29
C PRO A 60 -0.05 -7.48 -2.61
N GLN A 61 0.81 -8.01 -3.48
CA GLN A 61 0.41 -8.65 -4.72
C GLN A 61 0.32 -10.16 -4.46
N TYR A 62 -0.90 -10.65 -4.34
CA TYR A 62 -1.15 -12.08 -4.20
C TYR A 62 -1.56 -12.65 -5.54
N ASP A 63 -0.86 -13.68 -6.01
CA ASP A 63 -1.32 -14.49 -7.13
C ASP A 63 -2.34 -15.53 -6.62
N PHE A 64 -3.52 -15.04 -6.23
CA PHE A 64 -4.63 -15.90 -5.82
C PHE A 64 -5.16 -16.75 -6.99
N ALA A 65 -4.82 -16.44 -8.25
CA ALA A 65 -5.21 -17.27 -9.39
C ALA A 65 -4.51 -18.65 -9.38
N ARG A 66 -3.38 -18.78 -8.67
CA ARG A 66 -2.69 -20.06 -8.46
C ARG A 66 -3.10 -20.78 -7.18
N LEU A 67 -3.81 -20.11 -6.29
CA LEU A 67 -4.35 -20.77 -5.12
C LEU A 67 -5.63 -21.48 -5.59
N PRO A 68 -5.66 -22.83 -5.61
CA PRO A 68 -6.93 -23.51 -5.83
C PRO A 68 -7.91 -22.92 -4.82
N ALA A 69 -9.16 -22.71 -5.24
CA ALA A 69 -10.26 -22.33 -4.35
C ALA A 69 -10.43 -23.44 -3.32
N ARG A 70 -9.53 -23.45 -2.34
CA ARG A 70 -9.52 -24.37 -1.24
C ARG A 70 -10.51 -23.76 -0.29
N GLU A 71 -11.61 -24.47 -0.06
CA GLU A 71 -12.40 -24.22 1.14
C GLU A 71 -11.39 -24.17 2.28
N LEU A 72 -11.27 -22.98 2.87
CA LEU A 72 -10.43 -22.78 4.02
C LEU A 72 -11.08 -23.63 5.11
N GLU A 73 -10.48 -24.80 5.39
CA GLU A 73 -10.76 -25.63 6.55
C GLU A 73 -10.93 -24.74 7.78
N PRO A 74 -11.78 -25.11 8.77
CA PRO A 74 -12.10 -24.25 9.91
C PRO A 74 -10.86 -23.62 10.52
N LEU A 75 -10.66 -22.34 10.22
CA LEU A 75 -9.56 -21.55 10.74
C LEU A 75 -9.80 -21.38 12.24
N THR A 76 -8.91 -21.90 13.08
CA THR A 76 -8.93 -21.56 14.51
C THR A 76 -8.82 -20.05 14.62
N ALA A 77 -9.91 -19.40 15.02
CA ALA A 77 -9.95 -17.95 15.17
C ALA A 77 -9.00 -17.53 16.29
N GLY A 78 -8.02 -16.69 15.95
CA GLY A 78 -7.19 -16.01 16.94
C GLY A 78 -7.87 -14.75 17.47
N THR A 79 -7.41 -14.27 18.62
CA THR A 79 -7.75 -12.93 19.12
C THR A 79 -6.53 -12.03 18.97
N LEU A 80 -6.77 -10.76 18.60
CA LEU A 80 -5.72 -9.75 18.63
C LEU A 80 -5.56 -9.23 20.07
N GLY A 81 -4.30 -9.08 20.49
CA GLY A 81 -3.98 -8.32 21.70
C GLY A 81 -4.15 -6.82 21.48
N GLY A 82 -3.92 -6.04 22.54
CA GLY A 82 -3.90 -4.58 22.44
C GLY A 82 -2.81 -4.07 21.50
N GLU A 83 -3.13 -3.00 20.77
CA GLU A 83 -2.16 -2.26 19.96
C GLU A 83 -1.05 -1.68 20.84
N ARG A 84 0.18 -1.74 20.34
CA ARG A 84 1.36 -1.18 21.01
C ARG A 84 2.23 -0.49 19.98
N GLU A 85 2.79 0.65 20.36
CA GLU A 85 3.80 1.32 19.56
C GLU A 85 5.02 0.41 19.33
N ASN A 86 5.68 0.59 18.18
CA ASN A 86 6.89 -0.13 17.81
C ASN A 86 8.07 0.86 17.78
N PRO A 87 8.65 1.24 18.93
CA PRO A 87 9.65 2.31 19.00
C PRO A 87 10.95 1.98 18.26
N GLY A 88 11.25 0.70 18.05
CA GLY A 88 12.39 0.25 17.23
C GLY A 88 12.09 0.14 15.74
N TRP A 89 11.00 0.74 15.25
CA TRP A 89 10.72 0.75 13.81
C TRP A 89 11.62 1.75 13.10
N GLU A 90 12.36 1.26 12.12
CA GLU A 90 13.08 2.08 11.15
C GLU A 90 12.53 1.81 9.75
N PRO A 91 12.42 2.83 8.88
CA PRO A 91 12.08 2.62 7.49
C PRO A 91 13.08 1.64 6.86
N PRO A 92 12.62 0.64 6.08
CA PRO A 92 13.54 -0.21 5.33
C PRO A 92 14.44 0.66 4.45
N GLY A 93 15.73 0.31 4.39
CA GLY A 93 16.63 0.95 3.43
C GLY A 93 16.10 0.80 2.00
N ASP A 94 16.37 1.79 1.15
CA ASP A 94 15.95 1.74 -0.25
C ASP A 94 16.64 0.55 -0.96
N THR A 95 15.88 -0.47 -1.31
CA THR A 95 16.37 -1.67 -2.02
C THR A 95 16.32 -1.54 -3.53
N ARG A 96 15.80 -0.43 -4.07
CA ARG A 96 15.67 -0.23 -5.52
C ARG A 96 17.04 -0.23 -6.19
N SER A 97 17.10 -0.83 -7.37
CA SER A 97 18.31 -0.83 -8.20
C SER A 97 18.64 0.59 -8.71
N PHE A 98 19.88 0.82 -9.16
CA PHE A 98 20.30 2.14 -9.65
C PHE A 98 19.41 2.67 -10.78
N LEU A 99 18.96 1.80 -11.70
CA LEU A 99 18.07 2.18 -12.80
C LEU A 99 16.65 2.48 -12.32
N GLU A 100 16.13 1.73 -11.36
CA GLU A 100 14.80 2.00 -10.75
C GLU A 100 14.77 3.34 -10.01
N ARG A 101 15.89 3.76 -9.43
CA ARG A 101 16.03 5.09 -8.81
C ARG A 101 16.11 6.23 -9.82
N ASN A 102 16.50 5.93 -11.06
CA ASN A 102 16.78 6.92 -12.09
C ASN A 102 16.02 6.57 -13.41
N PRO A 103 14.69 6.66 -13.43
CA PRO A 103 13.85 6.19 -14.55
C PRO A 103 14.19 6.85 -15.89
N GLY A 104 14.67 8.10 -15.88
CA GLY A 104 15.03 8.85 -17.09
C GLY A 104 16.38 8.46 -17.71
N LEU A 105 17.20 7.63 -17.07
CA LEU A 105 18.52 7.28 -17.63
C LEU A 105 18.42 6.55 -18.97
N VAL A 106 17.43 5.68 -19.12
CA VAL A 106 17.21 4.96 -20.37
C VAL A 106 16.81 5.94 -21.47
N GLU A 107 15.93 6.90 -21.17
CA GLU A 107 15.51 7.94 -22.11
C GLU A 107 16.68 8.84 -22.52
N VAL A 108 17.50 9.27 -21.55
CA VAL A 108 18.70 10.07 -21.82
C VAL A 108 19.71 9.31 -22.68
N ALA A 109 19.96 8.03 -22.37
CA ALA A 109 20.86 7.20 -23.17
C ALA A 109 20.35 7.05 -24.61
N LEU A 110 19.05 6.80 -24.80
CA LEU A 110 18.42 6.72 -26.13
C LEU A 110 18.51 8.06 -26.87
N ALA A 111 18.26 9.18 -26.21
CA ALA A 111 18.38 10.52 -26.78
C ALA A 111 19.82 10.81 -27.25
N LEU A 112 20.83 10.44 -26.46
CA LEU A 112 22.23 10.60 -26.82
C LEU A 112 22.61 9.76 -28.05
N VAL A 113 22.13 8.51 -28.13
CA VAL A 113 22.35 7.65 -29.30
C VAL A 113 21.68 8.24 -30.54
N ALA A 114 20.43 8.68 -30.42
CA ALA A 114 19.70 9.30 -31.54
C ALA A 114 20.40 10.58 -32.03
N LEU A 115 20.86 11.44 -31.12
CA LEU A 115 21.61 12.65 -31.44
C LEU A 115 22.92 12.31 -32.17
N SER A 116 23.66 11.31 -31.67
CA SER A 116 24.93 10.88 -32.26
C SER A 116 24.75 10.35 -33.69
N LEU A 117 23.71 9.55 -33.94
CA LEU A 117 23.37 9.05 -35.26
C LEU A 117 22.93 10.19 -36.21
N GLY A 118 22.13 11.13 -35.72
CA GLY A 118 21.69 12.29 -36.51
C GLY A 118 22.87 13.18 -36.92
N VAL A 119 23.75 13.50 -35.97
CA VAL A 119 24.96 14.29 -36.21
C VAL A 119 25.92 13.56 -37.15
N GLY A 120 26.20 12.28 -36.90
CA GLY A 120 27.07 11.46 -37.74
C GLY A 120 26.56 11.34 -39.17
N GLY A 121 25.26 11.09 -39.36
CA GLY A 121 24.61 11.06 -40.66
C GLY A 121 24.70 12.39 -41.41
N PHE A 122 24.44 13.51 -40.73
CA PHE A 122 24.58 14.85 -41.30
C PHE A 122 26.00 15.13 -41.81
N PHE A 123 27.02 14.82 -40.99
CA PHE A 123 28.42 15.00 -41.40
C PHE A 123 28.84 14.07 -42.55
N ALA A 124 28.34 12.84 -42.59
CA ALA A 124 28.62 11.89 -43.68
C ALA A 124 28.05 12.37 -45.02
N LEU A 125 26.85 12.96 -45.03
CA LEU A 125 26.23 13.53 -46.22
C LEU A 125 26.98 14.79 -46.69
N ARG A 126 27.35 15.68 -45.76
CA ARG A 126 28.06 16.93 -46.08
C ARG A 126 29.46 16.70 -46.68
N ARG A 127 30.12 15.58 -46.39
CA ARG A 127 31.43 15.24 -46.98
C ARG A 127 31.36 14.69 -48.40
N ARG A 128 30.17 14.29 -48.88
CA ARG A 128 29.98 13.71 -50.22
C ARG A 128 29.39 14.69 -51.26
N ALA A 129 28.94 15.86 -50.82
CA ALA A 129 28.50 16.96 -51.67
C ALA A 129 29.65 17.96 -51.85
#